data_AF-A8AM71-F1
#
_entry.id   AF-A8AM71-F1
#
_cell.length_a   1.000
_cell.length_b   1.000
_cell.length_c   1.000
_cell.angle_alpha   90.00
_cell.angle_beta   90.00
_cell.angle_gamma   90.00
#
_symmetry.space_group_name_H-M   'P 1'
#
loop_
_entity.id
_entity.type
_entity.pdbx_description
1 polymer ?
#
loop_
_entity_poly.entity_id
_entity_poly.type
_entity_poly.pdbx_seq_one_letter_code
_entity_poly.pdbx_strand_id
1 'polypeptide(L)'
;MRADDQLFNINRFSRRTLRQGKAMTENQVSYFFSKLSNACHSRFSSHRYRHTVATELMQKPEQNLYVTQKLLDHRDIKVTLSYIEHNVEMLRSCVERD
;
A
#
# COMPACT_ATOMS: atom_id res chain seq x y z
N MET A 1 -14.96 -6.57 -13.84
CA MET A 1 -13.75 -5.75 -14.07
C MET A 1 -12.86 -6.51 -15.03
N ARG A 2 -12.24 -5.82 -15.99
CA ARG A 2 -11.19 -6.43 -16.82
C ARG A 2 -9.91 -6.56 -15.98
N ALA A 3 -9.00 -7.44 -16.39
CA ALA A 3 -7.77 -7.72 -15.62
C ALA A 3 -6.85 -6.50 -15.50
N ASP A 4 -6.95 -5.55 -16.42
CA ASP A 4 -6.20 -4.30 -16.51
C ASP A 4 -6.92 -3.09 -15.87
N ASP A 5 -8.12 -3.28 -15.33
CA ASP A 5 -8.85 -2.21 -14.66
C ASP A 5 -8.13 -1.82 -13.36
N GLN A 6 -7.93 -0.52 -13.15
CA GLN A 6 -7.51 0.02 -11.85
C GLN A 6 -8.50 -0.43 -10.76
N LEU A 7 -7.99 -1.11 -9.71
CA LEU A 7 -8.77 -1.55 -8.55
C LEU A 7 -9.46 -0.36 -7.87
N PHE A 8 -8.76 0.77 -7.78
CA PHE A 8 -9.30 2.03 -7.27
C PHE A 8 -9.41 3.04 -8.41
N ASN A 9 -10.64 3.38 -8.80
CA ASN A 9 -10.90 4.39 -9.81
C ASN A 9 -12.16 5.22 -9.50
N ILE A 10 -11.96 6.42 -8.94
CA ILE A 10 -13.06 7.34 -8.61
C ILE A 10 -13.88 7.76 -9.83
N ASN A 11 -13.29 7.74 -11.03
CA ASN A 11 -13.97 8.12 -12.26
C ASN A 11 -15.00 7.07 -12.72
N ARG A 12 -15.00 5.86 -12.13
CA ARG A 12 -16.05 4.87 -12.38
C ARG A 12 -17.29 5.11 -11.52
N PHE A 13 -17.12 5.71 -10.35
CA PHE A 13 -18.18 5.79 -9.33
C PHE A 13 -18.71 7.21 -9.12
N SER A 14 -17.89 8.23 -9.37
CA SER A 14 -18.27 9.62 -9.13
C SER A 14 -18.89 10.27 -10.36
N ARG A 15 -20.13 10.73 -10.21
CA ARG A 15 -20.81 11.59 -11.20
C ARG A 15 -20.22 13.00 -11.29
N ARG A 16 -19.38 13.40 -10.33
CA ARG A 16 -18.77 14.74 -10.26
C ARG A 16 -17.50 14.86 -11.09
N THR A 17 -16.88 13.75 -11.49
CA THR A 17 -15.68 13.81 -12.33
C THR A 17 -16.08 13.92 -13.79
N LEU A 18 -15.36 14.77 -14.54
CA LEU A 18 -15.50 14.91 -15.99
C LEU A 18 -14.79 13.80 -16.77
N ARG A 19 -14.13 12.86 -16.07
CA ARG A 19 -13.30 11.80 -16.66
C ARG A 19 -13.99 10.43 -16.58
N GLN A 20 -15.32 10.40 -16.62
CA GLN A 20 -16.10 9.16 -16.46
C GLN A 20 -15.61 8.04 -17.37
N GLY A 21 -15.43 6.84 -16.81
CA GLY A 21 -14.93 5.68 -17.54
C GLY A 21 -13.43 5.71 -17.89
N LYS A 22 -12.69 6.78 -17.56
CA LYS A 22 -11.24 6.86 -17.79
C LYS A 22 -10.44 6.44 -16.55
N ALA A 23 -9.19 6.05 -16.75
CA ALA A 23 -8.26 5.81 -15.64
C ALA A 23 -8.09 7.07 -14.76
N MET A 24 -7.92 6.85 -13.46
CA MET A 24 -7.49 7.89 -12.54
C MET A 24 -6.10 8.39 -12.90
N THR A 25 -5.93 9.71 -12.83
CA THR A 25 -4.62 10.35 -12.99
C THR A 25 -3.88 10.39 -11.64
N GLU A 26 -2.56 10.54 -11.70
CA GLU A 26 -1.73 10.76 -10.49
C GLU A 26 -2.20 11.96 -9.68
N ASN A 27 -2.64 13.04 -10.33
CA ASN A 27 -3.20 14.21 -9.64
C ASN A 27 -4.47 13.87 -8.85
N GLN A 28 -5.34 13.00 -9.38
CA GLN A 28 -6.54 12.56 -8.66
C GLN A 28 -6.18 11.69 -7.45
N VAL A 29 -5.15 10.84 -7.56
CA VAL A 29 -4.62 10.05 -6.45
C VAL A 29 -4.01 10.96 -5.39
N SER A 30 -3.13 11.89 -5.79
CA SER A 30 -2.50 12.86 -4.89
C SER A 30 -3.54 13.71 -4.16
N TYR A 31 -4.56 14.21 -4.86
CA TYR A 31 -5.65 14.97 -4.27
C TYR A 31 -6.46 14.15 -3.25
N PHE A 32 -6.72 12.88 -3.54
CA PHE A 32 -7.37 11.97 -2.58
C PHE A 32 -6.55 11.88 -1.28
N PHE A 33 -5.24 11.65 -1.37
CA PHE A 33 -4.37 11.57 -0.19
C PHE A 33 -4.24 12.91 0.54
N SER A 34 -4.30 14.05 -0.15
CA SER A 34 -4.41 15.37 0.50
C SER A 34 -5.71 15.51 1.30
N LYS A 35 -6.84 15.07 0.74
CA LYS A 35 -8.13 15.10 1.46
C LYS A 35 -8.15 14.15 2.65
N LEU A 36 -7.59 12.95 2.50
CA LEU A 36 -7.43 12.00 3.61
C LEU A 36 -6.55 12.58 4.71
N SER A 37 -5.44 13.22 4.34
CA SER A 37 -4.55 13.88 5.30
C SER A 37 -5.26 14.94 6.14
N ASN A 38 -6.07 15.76 5.48
CA ASN A 38 -6.83 16.81 6.16
C ASN A 38 -7.90 16.22 7.09
N ALA A 39 -8.60 15.16 6.64
CA ALA A 39 -9.63 14.51 7.44
C ALA A 39 -9.08 13.80 8.69
N CYS A 40 -7.86 13.27 8.60
CA CYS A 40 -7.19 12.58 9.71
C CYS A 40 -6.28 13.49 10.55
N HIS A 41 -6.21 14.79 10.24
CA HIS A 41 -5.29 15.76 10.87
C HIS A 41 -3.82 15.28 10.92
N SER A 42 -3.38 14.51 9.92
CA SER A 42 -2.04 13.95 9.85
C SER A 42 -1.62 13.74 8.39
N ARG A 43 -0.31 13.78 8.10
CA ARG A 43 0.19 13.80 6.72
C ARG A 43 0.28 12.37 6.15
N PHE A 44 -0.67 11.99 5.30
CA PHE A 44 -0.69 10.72 4.57
C PHE A 44 -0.41 10.94 3.07
N SER A 45 0.79 10.61 2.59
CA SER A 45 1.05 10.53 1.15
C SER A 45 0.75 9.14 0.62
N SER A 46 0.50 9.00 -0.69
CA SER A 46 0.33 7.70 -1.35
C SER A 46 1.50 6.75 -1.07
N HIS A 47 2.72 7.30 -1.09
CA HIS A 47 3.93 6.55 -0.80
C HIS A 47 4.00 6.10 0.66
N ARG A 48 3.69 6.98 1.63
CA ARG A 48 3.65 6.58 3.05
C ARG A 48 2.58 5.55 3.34
N TYR A 49 1.40 5.70 2.74
CA TYR A 49 0.33 4.71 2.85
C TYR A 49 0.79 3.34 2.34
N ARG A 50 1.49 3.31 1.18
CA ARG A 50 2.09 2.08 0.67
C ARG A 50 3.06 1.44 1.67
N HIS A 51 3.92 2.24 2.31
CA HIS A 51 4.82 1.74 3.36
C HIS A 51 4.05 1.18 4.56
N THR A 52 3.00 1.86 5.02
CA THR A 52 2.17 1.34 6.12
C THR A 52 1.54 0.00 5.78
N VAL A 53 0.93 -0.13 4.59
CA VAL A 53 0.35 -1.41 4.14
C VAL A 53 1.42 -2.51 4.05
N ALA A 54 2.62 -2.17 3.57
CA ALA A 54 3.74 -3.11 3.49
C ALA A 54 4.18 -3.60 4.86
N THR A 55 4.36 -2.69 5.83
CA THR A 55 4.69 -3.03 7.22
C THR A 55 3.61 -3.93 7.83
N GLU A 56 2.34 -3.56 7.69
CA GLU A 56 1.21 -4.35 8.20
C GLU A 56 1.18 -5.78 7.59
N LEU A 57 1.43 -5.92 6.29
CA LEU A 57 1.49 -7.23 5.64
C LEU A 57 2.64 -8.10 6.16
N MET A 58 3.78 -7.48 6.47
CA MET A 58 4.96 -8.19 7.00
C MET A 58 4.92 -8.40 8.52
N GLN A 59 3.97 -7.79 9.23
CA GLN A 59 3.80 -8.04 10.66
C GLN A 59 2.86 -9.21 10.97
N LYS A 60 2.10 -9.68 9.98
CA LYS A 60 1.17 -10.80 10.15
C LYS A 60 1.90 -12.15 10.27
N PRO A 61 1.38 -13.10 11.05
CA PRO A 61 2.02 -14.42 11.21
C PRO A 61 2.08 -15.20 9.88
N GLU A 62 1.12 -15.00 8.98
CA GLU A 62 1.11 -15.54 7.62
C GLU A 62 1.91 -14.71 6.59
N GLN A 63 2.80 -13.83 7.06
CA GLN A 63 3.62 -12.98 6.19
C GLN A 63 4.32 -13.80 5.09
N ASN A 64 4.27 -13.28 3.86
CA ASN A 64 4.95 -13.88 2.73
C ASN A 64 5.72 -12.80 1.99
N LEU A 65 7.05 -12.80 2.19
CA LEU A 65 7.96 -11.80 1.63
C LEU A 65 7.83 -11.71 0.10
N TYR A 66 7.71 -12.85 -0.58
CA TYR A 66 7.59 -12.90 -2.04
C TYR A 66 6.26 -12.29 -2.51
N VAL A 67 5.15 -12.65 -1.86
CA VAL A 67 3.82 -12.10 -2.17
C VAL A 67 3.81 -10.59 -1.92
N THR A 68 4.31 -10.12 -0.78
CA THR A 68 4.40 -8.70 -0.46
C THR A 68 5.27 -7.95 -1.47
N GLN A 69 6.42 -8.50 -1.86
CA GLN A 69 7.28 -7.92 -2.90
C GLN A 69 6.52 -7.74 -4.22
N LYS A 70 5.77 -8.77 -4.65
CA LYS A 70 4.99 -8.74 -5.90
C LYS A 70 3.81 -7.77 -5.83
N LEU A 71 3.11 -7.72 -4.70
CA LEU A 71 2.00 -6.78 -4.48
C LEU A 71 2.47 -5.32 -4.51
N LEU A 72 3.66 -5.03 -4.01
CA LEU A 72 4.23 -3.69 -3.95
C LEU A 72 5.05 -3.31 -5.20
N ASP A 73 5.18 -4.24 -6.15
CA ASP A 73 6.01 -4.12 -7.36
C ASP A 73 7.45 -3.67 -7.07
N HIS A 74 8.04 -4.23 -6.01
CA HIS A 74 9.44 -3.94 -5.67
C HIS A 74 10.38 -4.79 -6.53
N ARG A 75 11.19 -4.11 -7.35
CA ARG A 75 12.22 -4.76 -8.18
C ARG A 75 13.31 -5.43 -7.34
N ASP A 76 13.70 -4.80 -6.23
CA ASP A 76 14.69 -5.33 -5.30
C ASP A 76 14.00 -5.83 -4.04
N ILE A 77 14.24 -7.11 -3.71
CA ILE A 77 13.70 -7.75 -2.51
C ILE A 77 14.23 -7.09 -1.23
N LYS A 78 15.41 -6.46 -1.26
CA LYS A 78 15.99 -5.72 -0.13
C LYS A 78 15.08 -4.61 0.37
N VAL A 79 14.37 -3.94 -0.54
CA VAL A 79 13.40 -2.91 -0.18
C VAL A 79 12.24 -3.51 0.63
N THR A 80 11.83 -4.74 0.32
CA THR A 80 10.77 -5.43 1.06
C THR A 80 11.27 -6.03 2.38
N LEU A 81 12.52 -6.49 2.42
CA LEU A 81 13.18 -6.96 3.65
C LEU A 81 13.24 -5.88 4.74
N SER A 82 13.34 -4.60 4.35
CA SER A 82 13.33 -3.50 5.31
C SER A 82 12.12 -3.53 6.26
N TYR A 83 10.95 -4.04 5.83
CA TYR A 83 9.78 -4.12 6.71
C TYR A 83 9.88 -5.22 7.78
N ILE A 84 10.70 -6.25 7.55
CA ILE A 84 10.94 -7.32 8.53
C ILE A 84 11.83 -6.82 9.67
N GLU A 85 12.87 -6.05 9.34
CA GLU A 85 13.81 -5.49 10.34
C GLU A 85 13.11 -4.63 11.40
N HIS A 86 11.93 -4.09 11.08
CA HIS A 86 11.11 -3.31 12.01
C HIS A 86 10.28 -4.18 12.98
N ASN A 87 10.24 -5.51 12.80
CA ASN A 87 9.49 -6.44 13.63
C ASN A 87 10.42 -7.35 14.46
N VAL A 88 11.07 -6.74 15.46
CA VAL A 88 12.01 -7.42 16.38
C VAL A 88 11.35 -8.57 17.14
N GLU A 89 10.05 -8.44 17.45
CA GLU A 89 9.30 -9.46 18.20
C GLU A 89 9.14 -10.76 17.39
N MET A 90 8.88 -10.65 16.08
CA MET A 90 8.85 -11.81 15.20
C MET A 90 10.21 -12.52 15.18
N LEU A 91 11.31 -11.77 15.04
CA LEU A 91 12.66 -12.34 15.06
C LEU A 91 12.95 -13.04 16.39
N ARG A 92 12.55 -12.42 17.51
CA ARG A 92 12.67 -12.99 18.85
C ARG A 92 11.92 -14.33 18.95
N SER A 93 10.67 -14.37 18.47
CA SER A 93 9.84 -15.58 18.50
C SER A 93 10.42 -16.75 17.68
N CYS A 94 11.20 -16.47 16.63
CA CYS A 94 11.88 -17.50 15.86
C CYS A 94 13.06 -18.12 16.62
N VAL A 95 13.80 -17.32 17.40
CA VAL A 95 14.94 -17.80 18.19
C VAL A 95 14.49 -18.52 19.46
N GLU A 96 13.44 -18.05 20.12
CA GLU A 96 12.91 -18.67 21.35
C GLU A 96 12.13 -19.97 21.11
N ARG A 97 11.91 -20.35 19.85
CA ARG A 97 11.23 -21.58 19.43
C ARG A 97 12.18 -22.77 19.21
N ASP A 98 13.49 -22.53 19.29
CA ASP A 98 14.56 -23.55 19.29
C ASP A 98 15.08 -23.80 20.72
#